data_AF-A0A7C9VQE6-F1
#
_entry.id   AF-A0A7C9VQE6-F1
#
_cell.length_a   1.000
_cell.length_b   1.000
_cell.length_c   1.000
_cell.angle_alpha   90.00
_cell.angle_beta   90.00
_cell.angle_gamma   90.00
#
_symmetry.space_group_name_H-M   'P 1'
#
loop_
_entity.id
_entity.type
_entity.pdbx_description
1 polymer ?
#
loop_
_entity_poly.entity_id
_entity_poly.type
_entity_poly.pdbx_seq_one_letter_code
_entity_poly.pdbx_strand_id
1 'polypeptide(L)'
;MDVLISGAGIAGPALAHWLSRFGFSVTVVERASSLRSGGQAVDFRGEVHFSVLRRMGVLDAVLAARTSPRDMVFRGVGGRERSRLPASFIAGEVEILRGDLSRLLYELSADDAEYVFGDWITSLHDDGAGVDVTFARGPSRRFDFVIGADGMRSGVRRLVFPEYRPKFQGYYFAIWDAEGDDYDMTCSPGLVTAPGWLMYKSSIPPDLMPYEVIAPGVYFDSVSRVRMPTVSSGRVTLIGDAGYGSTLGGMGTGLSVVSAYVLAGEMAAGGDAFARYEALIGPYARGSQGNAGLFLAPATKLGMWLRDRMFGLLPKMPKIARMDLRAATAIKLPNYA
;
A
#
# COMPACT_ATOMS: atom_id res chain seq x y z
N MET A 1 10.08 15.33 20.77
CA MET A 1 10.65 14.01 20.45
C MET A 1 10.88 13.98 18.95
N ASP A 2 12.04 13.51 18.52
CA ASP A 2 12.46 13.40 17.11
C ASP A 2 12.08 12.03 16.56
N VAL A 3 11.35 11.98 15.44
CA VAL A 3 10.87 10.75 14.81
C VAL A 3 11.38 10.68 13.37
N LEU A 4 12.06 9.58 13.04
CA LEU A 4 12.42 9.25 11.66
C LEU A 4 11.35 8.37 11.02
N ILE A 5 10.91 8.71 9.82
CA ILE A 5 10.04 7.91 8.98
C ILE A 5 10.81 7.48 7.73
N SER A 6 10.91 6.17 7.49
CA SER A 6 11.51 5.62 6.26
C SER A 6 10.44 5.42 5.20
N GLY A 7 10.42 6.24 4.15
CA GLY A 7 9.57 6.12 2.96
C GLY A 7 8.58 7.27 2.78
N ALA A 8 8.56 7.88 1.58
CA ALA A 8 7.65 8.97 1.20
C ALA A 8 6.55 8.50 0.23
N GLY A 9 5.94 7.34 0.50
CA GLY A 9 4.82 6.81 -0.26
C GLY A 9 3.48 7.41 0.18
N ILE A 10 2.57 6.55 0.67
CA ILE A 10 1.28 6.98 1.25
C ILE A 10 1.39 7.08 2.78
N ALA A 11 1.84 6.00 3.41
CA ALA A 11 1.88 5.89 4.87
C ALA A 11 2.81 6.92 5.52
N GLY A 12 3.96 7.21 4.92
CA GLY A 12 4.97 8.11 5.47
C GLY A 12 4.48 9.56 5.58
N PRO A 13 4.10 10.23 4.48
CA PRO A 13 3.57 11.59 4.53
C PRO A 13 2.27 11.71 5.35
N ALA A 14 1.39 10.70 5.30
CA ALA A 14 0.21 10.67 6.16
C ALA A 14 0.58 10.64 7.65
N LEU A 15 1.61 9.88 8.03
CA LEU A 15 2.10 9.83 9.40
C LEU A 15 2.81 11.13 9.80
N ALA A 16 3.61 11.71 8.91
CA ALA A 16 4.29 12.98 9.13
C ALA A 16 3.29 14.08 9.48
N HIS A 17 2.21 14.20 8.71
CA HIS A 17 1.11 15.14 9.00
C HIS A 17 0.57 15.00 10.45
N TRP A 18 0.26 13.77 10.88
CA TRP A 18 -0.31 13.55 12.21
C TRP A 18 0.70 13.77 13.32
N LEU A 19 1.94 13.30 13.16
CA LEU A 19 2.99 13.47 14.15
C LEU A 19 3.36 14.95 14.34
N SER A 20 3.52 15.72 13.26
CA SER A 20 3.79 17.15 13.36
C SER A 20 2.65 17.88 14.07
N ARG A 21 1.39 17.53 13.79
CA ARG A 21 0.21 18.07 14.51
C ARG A 21 0.18 17.75 16.00
N PHE A 22 0.75 16.62 16.41
CA PHE A 22 0.88 16.24 17.81
C PHE A 22 2.19 16.75 18.46
N GLY A 23 2.94 17.61 17.78
CA GLY A 23 4.12 18.28 18.34
C GLY A 23 5.41 17.46 18.28
N PHE A 24 5.46 16.41 17.45
CA PHE A 24 6.70 15.69 17.17
C PHE A 24 7.52 16.43 16.11
N SER A 25 8.85 16.34 16.21
CA SER A 25 9.78 16.79 15.18
C SER A 25 10.01 15.62 14.23
N VAL A 26 9.70 15.78 12.94
CA VAL A 26 9.61 14.67 12.00
C VAL A 26 10.61 14.84 10.85
N THR A 27 11.36 13.77 10.57
CA THR A 27 12.16 13.62 9.36
C THR A 27 11.63 12.44 8.56
N VAL A 28 11.35 12.63 7.27
CA VAL A 28 11.00 11.58 6.31
C VAL A 28 12.17 11.36 5.37
N VAL A 29 12.73 10.14 5.33
CA VAL A 29 13.79 9.76 4.38
C VAL A 29 13.21 8.92 3.26
N GLU A 30 13.56 9.21 2.00
CA GLU A 30 13.09 8.48 0.82
C GLU A 30 14.25 8.15 -0.12
N ARG A 31 14.30 6.89 -0.56
CA ARG A 31 15.35 6.38 -1.45
C ARG A 31 15.29 7.05 -2.82
N ALA A 32 14.09 7.27 -3.36
CA ALA A 32 13.92 7.97 -4.61
C ALA A 32 14.44 9.41 -4.50
N SER A 33 15.04 9.93 -5.57
CA SER A 33 15.55 11.31 -5.63
C SER A 33 14.45 12.37 -5.67
N SER A 34 13.19 11.96 -5.88
CA SER A 34 12.02 12.82 -5.91
C SER A 34 10.77 12.00 -5.60
N LEU A 35 9.66 12.68 -5.32
CA LEU A 35 8.35 12.05 -5.23
C LEU A 35 8.03 11.32 -6.55
N ARG A 36 7.46 10.12 -6.45
CA ARG A 36 7.08 9.34 -7.64
C ARG A 36 5.74 9.84 -8.17
N SER A 37 5.73 10.27 -9.43
CA SER A 37 4.50 10.59 -10.18
C SER A 37 3.86 9.31 -10.76
N GLY A 38 2.57 9.39 -11.07
CA GLY A 38 1.83 8.31 -11.73
C GLY A 38 1.59 7.06 -10.87
N GLY A 39 1.45 5.91 -11.52
CA GLY A 39 1.18 4.62 -10.88
C GLY A 39 -0.30 4.23 -10.86
N GLN A 40 -0.59 3.05 -10.31
CA GLN A 40 -1.94 2.49 -10.32
C GLN A 40 -2.97 3.34 -9.57
N ALA A 41 -4.22 3.22 -10.00
CA ALA A 41 -5.37 3.61 -9.21
C ALA A 41 -5.37 2.90 -7.83
N VAL A 42 -5.78 3.64 -6.81
CA VAL A 42 -5.95 3.15 -5.43
C VAL A 42 -7.30 3.56 -4.88
N ASP A 43 -7.82 2.74 -3.97
CA ASP A 43 -9.18 2.88 -3.46
C ASP A 43 -9.25 3.30 -2.00
N PHE A 44 -10.30 4.07 -1.69
CA PHE A 44 -10.83 4.25 -0.35
C PHE A 44 -12.24 3.66 -0.24
N ARG A 45 -12.58 3.11 0.92
CA ARG A 45 -13.75 2.25 1.15
C ARG A 45 -14.24 2.45 2.58
N GLY A 46 -15.54 2.62 2.75
CA GLY A 46 -16.19 2.69 4.06
C GLY A 46 -15.88 3.94 4.88
N GLU A 47 -16.69 4.14 5.92
CA GLU A 47 -16.64 5.35 6.76
C GLU A 47 -15.31 5.50 7.50
N VAL A 48 -14.61 4.41 7.82
CA VAL A 48 -13.31 4.50 8.50
C VAL A 48 -12.29 5.27 7.66
N HIS A 49 -12.13 4.93 6.38
CA HIS A 49 -11.18 5.62 5.51
C HIS A 49 -11.61 7.08 5.33
N PHE A 50 -12.90 7.31 5.07
CA PHE A 50 -13.42 8.66 4.82
C PHE A 50 -13.34 9.54 6.05
N SER A 51 -13.57 8.99 7.25
CA SER A 51 -13.40 9.70 8.52
C SER A 51 -11.96 10.14 8.71
N VAL A 52 -10.97 9.28 8.44
CA VAL A 52 -9.54 9.68 8.53
C VAL A 52 -9.22 10.76 7.49
N LEU A 53 -9.61 10.59 6.22
CA LEU A 53 -9.38 11.61 5.18
C LEU A 53 -10.03 12.96 5.51
N ARG A 54 -11.21 12.94 6.14
CA ARG A 54 -11.92 14.14 6.61
C ARG A 54 -11.17 14.80 7.76
N ARG A 55 -10.68 14.04 8.75
CA ARG A 55 -9.88 14.55 9.87
C ARG A 55 -8.53 15.13 9.40
N MET A 56 -7.96 14.58 8.34
CA MET A 56 -6.77 15.11 7.66
C MET A 56 -7.05 16.38 6.84
N GLY A 57 -8.31 16.67 6.53
CA GLY A 57 -8.69 17.81 5.67
C GLY A 57 -8.45 17.61 4.18
N VAL A 58 -8.22 16.37 3.72
CA VAL A 58 -7.90 16.07 2.31
C VAL A 58 -9.03 15.39 1.54
N LEU A 59 -10.15 15.06 2.20
CA LEU A 59 -11.25 14.32 1.56
C LEU A 59 -11.77 15.03 0.31
N ASP A 60 -11.98 16.35 0.36
CA ASP A 60 -12.50 17.10 -0.79
C ASP A 60 -11.53 17.12 -1.97
N ALA A 61 -10.22 17.26 -1.69
CA ALA A 61 -9.18 17.18 -2.71
C ALA A 61 -9.09 15.78 -3.34
N VAL A 62 -9.23 14.73 -2.52
CA VAL A 62 -9.28 13.34 -2.99
C VAL A 62 -10.51 13.10 -3.87
N LEU A 63 -11.67 13.64 -3.48
CA LEU A 63 -12.90 13.55 -4.28
C LEU A 63 -12.79 14.34 -5.60
N ALA A 64 -12.12 15.48 -5.60
CA ALA A 64 -11.88 16.28 -6.80
C ALA A 64 -10.93 15.59 -7.79
N ALA A 65 -9.93 14.87 -7.29
CA ALA A 65 -8.95 14.13 -8.09
C ALA A 65 -9.39 12.69 -8.43
N ARG A 66 -10.65 12.32 -8.14
CA ARG A 66 -11.13 10.94 -8.34
C ARG A 66 -11.11 10.54 -9.82
N THR A 67 -10.78 9.29 -10.07
CA THR A 67 -10.95 8.66 -11.39
C THR A 67 -12.43 8.32 -11.63
N SER A 68 -12.77 8.08 -12.90
CA SER A 68 -14.11 7.62 -13.26
C SER A 68 -14.18 6.10 -13.11
N PRO A 69 -15.16 5.54 -12.38
CA PRO A 69 -15.33 4.10 -12.29
C PRO A 69 -15.54 3.49 -13.69
N ARG A 70 -14.73 2.50 -14.05
CA ARG A 70 -14.77 1.79 -15.33
C ARG A 70 -14.92 0.29 -15.11
N ASP A 71 -15.66 -0.37 -15.99
CA ASP A 71 -15.78 -1.83 -15.99
C ASP A 71 -14.47 -2.44 -16.50
N MET A 72 -13.96 -3.47 -15.82
CA MET A 72 -12.84 -4.25 -16.37
C MET A 72 -13.37 -5.24 -17.39
N VAL A 73 -12.95 -5.09 -18.64
CA VAL A 73 -13.31 -5.97 -19.75
C VAL A 73 -12.18 -6.97 -19.96
N PHE A 74 -12.51 -8.26 -19.96
CA PHE A 74 -11.54 -9.32 -20.21
C PHE A 74 -11.75 -9.90 -21.60
N ARG A 75 -10.78 -9.67 -22.48
CA ARG A 75 -10.73 -10.19 -23.85
C ARG A 75 -9.79 -11.39 -23.96
N GLY A 76 -10.03 -12.26 -24.93
CA GLY A 76 -9.04 -13.25 -25.36
C GLY A 76 -8.02 -12.62 -26.32
N VAL A 77 -6.96 -13.36 -26.64
CA VAL A 77 -5.90 -12.94 -27.61
C VAL A 77 -6.47 -12.52 -28.97
N GLY A 78 -7.60 -13.07 -29.40
CA GLY A 78 -8.30 -12.68 -30.62
C GLY A 78 -9.23 -11.46 -30.50
N GLY A 79 -9.15 -10.68 -29.41
CA GLY A 79 -9.96 -9.46 -29.18
C GLY A 79 -11.42 -9.70 -28.77
N ARG A 80 -11.91 -10.95 -28.79
CA ARG A 80 -13.27 -11.29 -28.37
C ARG A 80 -13.43 -11.10 -26.85
N GLU A 81 -14.43 -10.32 -26.44
CA GLU A 81 -14.85 -10.20 -25.04
C GLU A 81 -15.28 -11.57 -24.50
N ARG A 82 -14.72 -11.94 -23.34
CA ARG A 82 -14.99 -13.19 -22.64
C ARG A 82 -15.84 -12.97 -21.41
N SER A 83 -15.54 -11.91 -20.67
CA SER A 83 -16.22 -11.54 -19.44
C SER A 83 -16.00 -10.07 -19.14
N ARG A 84 -16.85 -9.55 -18.25
CA ARG A 84 -16.80 -8.17 -17.77
C ARG A 84 -17.01 -8.17 -16.27
N LEU A 85 -16.19 -7.44 -15.55
CA LEU A 85 -16.31 -7.23 -14.13
C LEU A 85 -16.75 -5.78 -13.90
N PRO A 86 -17.99 -5.54 -13.43
CA PRO A 86 -18.49 -4.19 -13.30
C PRO A 86 -17.69 -3.37 -12.30
N ALA A 87 -17.54 -2.07 -12.56
CA ALA A 87 -16.81 -1.13 -11.72
C ALA A 87 -17.22 -1.21 -10.24
N SER A 88 -18.51 -1.42 -9.98
CA SER A 88 -19.09 -1.52 -8.63
C SER A 88 -18.55 -2.68 -7.77
N PHE A 89 -17.84 -3.64 -8.37
CA PHE A 89 -17.22 -4.77 -7.67
C PHE A 89 -15.72 -4.61 -7.43
N ILE A 90 -15.08 -3.67 -8.13
CA ILE A 90 -13.63 -3.48 -8.12
C ILE A 90 -13.23 -2.14 -7.52
N ALA A 91 -13.94 -1.08 -7.90
CA ALA A 91 -13.68 0.26 -7.43
C ALA A 91 -14.14 0.39 -5.97
N GLY A 92 -13.31 1.05 -5.17
CA GLY A 92 -13.75 1.60 -3.92
C GLY A 92 -14.85 2.64 -4.11
N GLU A 93 -15.32 3.18 -3.00
CA GLU A 93 -16.26 4.30 -3.06
C GLU A 93 -15.60 5.55 -3.68
N VAL A 94 -14.28 5.66 -3.55
CA VAL A 94 -13.45 6.64 -4.24
C VAL A 94 -12.18 5.96 -4.74
N GLU A 95 -11.88 6.13 -6.02
CA GLU A 95 -10.65 5.69 -6.68
C GLU A 95 -9.86 6.95 -7.11
N ILE A 96 -8.55 6.95 -6.88
CA ILE A 96 -7.63 8.06 -7.20
C ILE A 96 -6.29 7.49 -7.68
N LEU A 97 -5.59 8.17 -8.57
CA LEU A 97 -4.23 7.75 -8.96
C LEU A 97 -3.28 7.82 -7.75
N ARG A 98 -2.47 6.79 -7.56
CA ARG A 98 -1.52 6.72 -6.43
C ARG A 98 -0.56 7.91 -6.41
N GLY A 99 -0.12 8.39 -7.57
CA GLY A 99 0.76 9.56 -7.68
C GLY A 99 0.09 10.84 -7.19
N ASP A 100 -1.18 11.06 -7.56
CA ASP A 100 -1.94 12.23 -7.10
C ASP A 100 -2.18 12.19 -5.59
N LEU A 101 -2.54 11.02 -5.06
CA LEU A 101 -2.68 10.85 -3.61
C LEU A 101 -1.34 11.07 -2.88
N SER A 102 -0.25 10.51 -3.40
CA SER A 102 1.08 10.67 -2.81
C SER A 102 1.50 12.14 -2.80
N ARG A 103 1.22 12.88 -3.87
CA ARG A 103 1.45 14.33 -3.96
C ARG A 103 0.61 15.10 -2.95
N LEU A 104 -0.69 14.85 -2.88
CA LEU A 104 -1.58 15.50 -1.91
C LEU A 104 -1.11 15.29 -0.46
N LEU A 105 -0.69 14.07 -0.10
CA LEU A 105 -0.22 13.77 1.25
C LEU A 105 1.17 14.35 1.55
N TYR A 106 2.04 14.43 0.55
CA TYR A 106 3.32 15.13 0.66
C TYR A 106 3.12 16.62 0.89
N GLU A 107 2.32 17.29 0.04
CA GLU A 107 2.00 18.72 0.16
C GLU A 107 1.37 19.05 1.53
N LEU A 108 0.58 18.13 2.10
CA LEU A 108 -0.05 18.29 3.42
C LEU A 108 0.95 18.34 4.60
N SER A 109 2.18 17.86 4.42
CA SER A 109 3.18 17.71 5.50
C SER A 109 4.54 18.29 5.19
N ALA A 110 4.78 18.77 3.95
CA ALA A 110 6.07 19.27 3.50
C ALA A 110 6.56 20.52 4.27
N ASP A 111 5.64 21.36 4.76
CA ASP A 111 5.98 22.57 5.52
C ASP A 111 6.33 22.27 6.99
N ASP A 112 5.86 21.13 7.52
CA ASP A 112 5.95 20.77 8.94
C ASP A 112 6.90 19.59 9.22
N ALA A 113 7.49 18.99 8.19
CA ALA A 113 8.40 17.85 8.31
C ALA A 113 9.61 17.99 7.36
N GLU A 114 10.77 17.54 7.79
CA GLU A 114 11.98 17.50 6.96
C GLU A 114 11.89 16.33 5.98
N TYR A 115 12.02 16.58 4.67
CA TYR A 115 12.10 15.53 3.65
C TYR A 115 13.51 15.38 3.09
N VAL A 116 14.09 14.19 3.23
CA VAL A 116 15.42 13.83 2.73
C VAL A 116 15.27 12.82 1.60
N PHE A 117 15.27 13.30 0.35
CA PHE A 117 15.21 12.46 -0.85
C PHE A 117 16.60 11.95 -1.27
N GLY A 118 16.63 10.81 -1.96
CA GLY A 118 17.84 10.20 -2.51
C GLY A 118 18.69 9.43 -1.49
N ASP A 119 18.20 9.22 -0.27
CA ASP A 119 18.91 8.56 0.82
C ASP A 119 18.06 7.45 1.45
N TRP A 120 18.69 6.54 2.19
CA TRP A 120 17.97 5.46 2.88
C TRP A 120 18.78 4.92 4.05
N ILE A 121 18.08 4.30 4.99
CA ILE A 121 18.67 3.68 6.17
C ILE A 121 19.47 2.42 5.76
N THR A 122 20.69 2.31 6.27
CA THR A 122 21.57 1.16 6.10
C THR A 122 21.81 0.40 7.41
N SER A 123 21.70 1.07 8.56
CA SER A 123 21.82 0.47 9.88
C SER A 123 20.95 1.17 10.92
N LEU A 124 20.49 0.41 11.91
CA LEU A 124 19.72 0.86 13.08
C LEU A 124 20.31 0.21 14.34
N HIS A 125 20.60 1.01 15.36
CA HIS A 125 20.98 0.52 16.69
C HIS A 125 20.12 1.19 17.76
N ASP A 126 19.24 0.42 18.40
CA ASP A 126 18.39 0.86 19.50
C ASP A 126 19.05 0.50 20.83
N ASP A 127 19.36 1.50 21.65
CA ASP A 127 19.94 1.32 22.99
C ASP A 127 18.92 1.46 24.13
N GLY A 128 17.63 1.59 23.80
CA GLY A 128 16.54 1.80 24.74
C GLY A 128 16.31 3.27 25.14
N ALA A 129 17.27 4.17 24.90
CA ALA A 129 17.10 5.61 25.07
C ALA A 129 16.81 6.32 23.75
N GLY A 130 17.34 5.81 22.64
CA GLY A 130 17.07 6.29 21.28
C GLY A 130 17.57 5.30 20.24
N VAL A 131 17.48 5.69 18.98
CA VAL A 131 17.92 4.88 17.84
C VAL A 131 18.99 5.64 17.07
N ASP A 132 20.19 5.08 17.01
CA ASP A 132 21.27 5.56 16.15
C ASP A 132 21.05 5.01 14.74
N VAL A 133 20.94 5.92 13.77
CA VAL A 133 20.59 5.61 12.38
C VAL A 133 21.76 5.96 11.47
N THR A 134 22.22 5.00 10.69
CA THR A 134 23.18 5.26 9.60
C THR A 134 22.45 5.30 8.28
N PHE A 135 22.75 6.34 7.49
CA PHE A 135 22.21 6.52 6.15
C PHE A 135 23.21 6.08 5.09
N ALA A 136 22.75 5.90 3.86
CA ALA A 136 23.59 5.47 2.75
C ALA A 136 24.46 6.60 2.20
N ARG A 137 23.97 7.84 2.28
CA ARG A 137 24.66 9.02 1.74
C ARG A 137 24.91 10.09 2.79
N GLY A 138 23.91 10.41 3.59
CA GLY A 138 23.97 11.43 4.62
C GLY A 138 24.72 10.99 5.88
N PRO A 139 25.01 11.93 6.79
CA PRO A 139 25.62 11.61 8.08
C PRO A 139 24.66 10.82 8.96
N SER A 140 25.21 9.96 9.82
CA SER A 140 24.40 9.28 10.85
C SER A 140 23.72 10.29 11.78
N ARG A 141 22.50 9.98 12.20
CA ARG A 141 21.69 10.80 13.12
C ARG A 141 21.08 9.92 14.19
N ARG A 142 20.68 10.53 15.31
CA ARG A 142 19.97 9.87 16.39
C ARG A 142 18.53 10.38 16.47
N PHE A 143 17.59 9.47 16.71
CA PHE A 143 16.17 9.76 16.83
C PHE A 143 15.57 9.08 18.07
N ASP A 144 14.46 9.60 18.60
CA ASP A 144 13.74 8.94 19.70
C ASP A 144 13.00 7.70 19.22
N PHE A 145 12.48 7.73 17.99
CA PHE A 145 11.75 6.63 17.35
C PHE A 145 12.04 6.54 15.86
N VAL A 146 11.97 5.32 15.31
CA VAL A 146 12.07 5.07 13.86
C VAL A 146 10.83 4.31 13.39
N ILE A 147 10.20 4.79 12.32
CA ILE A 147 9.00 4.19 11.74
C ILE A 147 9.28 3.74 10.31
N GLY A 148 9.13 2.45 10.02
CA GLY A 148 9.20 1.91 8.67
C GLY A 148 7.90 2.09 7.91
N ALA A 149 7.90 2.96 6.90
CA ALA A 149 6.81 3.21 5.95
C ALA A 149 7.24 2.94 4.50
N ASP A 150 8.30 2.14 4.32
CA ASP A 150 9.05 1.89 3.09
C ASP A 150 8.54 0.66 2.31
N GLY A 151 7.26 0.33 2.54
CA GLY A 151 6.45 -0.55 1.71
C GLY A 151 6.80 -2.03 1.73
N MET A 152 6.31 -2.76 0.72
CA MET A 152 6.40 -4.22 0.63
C MET A 152 7.84 -4.74 0.78
N ARG A 153 8.85 -4.02 0.27
CA ARG A 153 10.28 -4.39 0.33
C ARG A 153 11.08 -3.64 1.40
N SER A 154 10.39 -3.22 2.46
CA SER A 154 10.92 -2.46 3.59
C SER A 154 12.37 -2.82 3.96
N GLY A 155 13.24 -1.81 3.98
CA GLY A 155 14.59 -1.90 4.52
C GLY A 155 14.57 -1.97 6.04
N VAL A 156 13.72 -1.17 6.69
CA VAL A 156 13.56 -1.18 8.16
C VAL A 156 13.16 -2.57 8.66
N ARG A 157 12.15 -3.20 8.03
CA ARG A 157 11.76 -4.57 8.36
C ARG A 157 12.92 -5.55 8.19
N ARG A 158 13.75 -5.39 7.16
CA ARG A 158 14.89 -6.30 6.94
C ARG A 158 15.96 -6.18 8.02
N LEU A 159 16.16 -4.99 8.58
CA LEU A 159 17.13 -4.72 9.64
C LEU A 159 16.64 -5.20 11.00
N VAL A 160 15.37 -4.95 11.33
CA VAL A 160 14.81 -5.23 12.67
C VAL A 160 14.19 -6.62 12.77
N PHE A 161 13.66 -7.14 11.66
CA PHE A 161 12.95 -8.41 11.61
C PHE A 161 13.42 -9.27 10.42
N PRO A 162 14.68 -9.73 10.42
CA PRO A 162 15.29 -10.42 9.29
C PRO A 162 14.56 -11.72 8.88
N GLU A 163 13.86 -12.36 9.81
CA GLU A 163 13.09 -13.58 9.60
C GLU A 163 11.77 -13.35 8.84
N TYR A 164 11.21 -12.14 8.88
CA TYR A 164 9.95 -11.83 8.20
C TYR A 164 10.20 -11.24 6.81
N ARG A 165 9.90 -12.05 5.79
CA ARG A 165 10.02 -11.71 4.38
C ARG A 165 8.65 -11.76 3.68
N PRO A 166 8.42 -10.91 2.65
CA PRO A 166 7.21 -11.00 1.86
C PRO A 166 7.07 -12.38 1.23
N LYS A 167 5.93 -13.02 1.43
CA LYS A 167 5.61 -14.32 0.83
C LYS A 167 5.11 -14.11 -0.59
N PHE A 168 5.90 -14.54 -1.56
CA PHE A 168 5.53 -14.56 -2.97
C PHE A 168 4.25 -15.38 -3.22
N GLN A 169 3.35 -14.85 -4.04
CA GLN A 169 2.05 -15.47 -4.36
C GLN A 169 2.01 -16.06 -5.78
N GLY A 170 3.15 -16.16 -6.46
CA GLY A 170 3.25 -16.80 -7.78
C GLY A 170 2.99 -15.89 -8.98
N TYR A 171 2.92 -14.57 -8.79
CA TYR A 171 2.66 -13.60 -9.86
C TYR A 171 3.60 -12.40 -9.76
N TYR A 172 3.99 -11.88 -10.91
CA TYR A 172 4.63 -10.57 -11.04
C TYR A 172 3.69 -9.62 -11.73
N PHE A 173 3.87 -8.34 -11.49
CA PHE A 173 3.18 -7.29 -12.20
C PHE A 173 4.14 -6.17 -12.59
N ALA A 174 3.81 -5.50 -13.71
CA ALA A 174 4.49 -4.32 -14.20
C ALA A 174 3.47 -3.23 -14.52
N ILE A 175 3.87 -1.99 -14.29
CA ILE A 175 3.08 -0.78 -14.54
C ILE A 175 4.00 0.25 -15.17
N TRP A 176 3.53 0.91 -16.22
CA TRP A 176 4.24 1.98 -16.91
C TRP A 176 3.25 2.94 -17.54
N ASP A 177 3.69 4.14 -17.86
CA ASP A 177 2.85 5.10 -18.56
C ASP A 177 2.66 4.65 -20.02
N ALA A 178 1.40 4.54 -20.44
CA ALA A 178 1.04 4.19 -21.80
C ALA A 178 -0.29 4.84 -22.20
N GLU A 179 -0.45 5.11 -23.49
CA GLU A 179 -1.74 5.47 -24.06
C GLU A 179 -2.63 4.23 -24.23
N GLY A 180 -3.90 4.34 -23.85
CA GLY A 180 -4.91 3.31 -24.07
C GLY A 180 -5.81 3.08 -22.85
N ASP A 181 -6.77 2.16 -23.00
CA ASP A 181 -7.70 1.80 -21.93
C ASP A 181 -7.14 0.65 -21.08
N ASP A 182 -6.62 0.97 -19.90
CA ASP A 182 -6.09 0.04 -18.91
C ASP A 182 -7.15 -0.90 -18.30
N TYR A 183 -8.44 -0.64 -18.56
CA TYR A 183 -9.55 -1.50 -18.17
C TYR A 183 -9.94 -2.50 -19.28
N ASP A 184 -9.39 -2.35 -20.50
CA ASP A 184 -9.58 -3.30 -21.59
C ASP A 184 -8.44 -4.33 -21.65
N MET A 185 -8.63 -5.42 -20.91
CA MET A 185 -7.58 -6.40 -20.63
C MET A 185 -7.56 -7.54 -21.63
N THR A 186 -6.39 -7.82 -22.19
CA THR A 186 -6.10 -9.06 -22.91
C THR A 186 -5.65 -10.15 -21.96
N CYS A 187 -6.26 -11.33 -22.06
CA CYS A 187 -5.95 -12.50 -21.24
C CYS A 187 -5.52 -13.71 -22.05
N SER A 188 -4.54 -14.42 -21.51
CA SER A 188 -4.23 -15.81 -21.84
C SER A 188 -3.92 -16.58 -20.55
N PRO A 189 -3.80 -17.92 -20.58
CA PRO A 189 -3.50 -18.68 -19.37
C PRO A 189 -2.23 -18.16 -18.67
N GLY A 190 -2.37 -17.72 -17.43
CA GLY A 190 -1.28 -17.18 -16.60
C GLY A 190 -0.84 -15.76 -16.95
N LEU A 191 -1.55 -15.03 -17.80
CA LEU A 191 -1.20 -13.68 -18.24
C LEU A 191 -2.44 -12.81 -18.39
N VAL A 192 -2.36 -11.60 -17.87
CA VAL A 192 -3.32 -10.54 -18.13
C VAL A 192 -2.55 -9.24 -18.37
N THR A 193 -2.93 -8.49 -19.38
CA THR A 193 -2.26 -7.24 -19.74
C THR A 193 -3.25 -6.26 -20.35
N ALA A 194 -3.00 -4.98 -20.15
CA ALA A 194 -3.67 -3.87 -20.78
C ALA A 194 -2.60 -2.82 -21.12
N PRO A 195 -2.92 -1.76 -21.89
CA PRO A 195 -2.02 -0.62 -22.02
C PRO A 195 -1.51 -0.15 -20.65
N GLY A 196 -0.18 -0.08 -20.48
CA GLY A 196 0.45 0.41 -19.25
C GLY A 196 0.44 -0.59 -18.08
N TRP A 197 -0.08 -1.81 -18.27
CA TRP A 197 -0.24 -2.77 -17.18
C TRP A 197 -0.06 -4.23 -17.61
N LEU A 198 0.63 -5.00 -16.77
CA LEU A 198 0.92 -6.41 -17.00
C LEU A 198 0.87 -7.16 -15.68
N MET A 199 0.29 -8.34 -15.67
CA MET A 199 0.49 -9.32 -14.60
C MET A 199 0.60 -10.72 -15.18
N TYR A 200 1.61 -11.46 -14.75
CA TYR A 200 1.87 -12.81 -15.24
C TYR A 200 2.27 -13.76 -14.12
N LYS A 201 1.92 -15.03 -14.31
CA LYS A 201 2.27 -16.12 -13.40
C LYS A 201 3.73 -16.51 -13.61
N SER A 202 4.44 -16.74 -12.51
CA SER A 202 5.80 -17.27 -12.55
C SER A 202 6.06 -18.16 -11.34
N SER A 203 6.84 -19.22 -11.55
CA SER A 203 7.39 -20.05 -10.47
C SER A 203 8.75 -19.56 -10.00
N ILE A 204 9.37 -18.60 -10.70
CA ILE A 204 10.69 -18.05 -10.34
C ILE A 204 10.52 -17.16 -9.09
N PRO A 205 11.18 -17.48 -7.96
CA PRO A 205 11.14 -16.67 -6.76
C PRO A 205 11.71 -15.26 -6.99
N PRO A 206 11.25 -14.23 -6.25
CA PRO A 206 11.72 -12.85 -6.41
C PRO A 206 13.23 -12.65 -6.25
N ASP A 207 13.90 -13.50 -5.47
CA ASP A 207 15.35 -13.44 -5.23
C ASP A 207 16.18 -13.93 -6.43
N LEU A 208 15.55 -14.67 -7.35
CA LEU A 208 16.19 -15.18 -8.58
C LEU A 208 15.76 -14.39 -9.82
N MET A 209 14.95 -13.34 -9.66
CA MET A 209 14.47 -12.52 -10.76
C MET A 209 15.54 -11.48 -11.14
N PRO A 210 16.00 -11.43 -12.41
CA PRO A 210 17.00 -10.45 -12.83
C PRO A 210 16.35 -9.07 -13.00
N TYR A 211 16.38 -8.22 -11.98
CA TYR A 211 15.80 -6.87 -12.04
C TYR A 211 16.50 -5.93 -13.04
N GLU A 212 17.70 -6.30 -13.49
CA GLU A 212 18.49 -5.55 -14.48
C GLU A 212 17.83 -5.45 -15.86
N VAL A 213 16.85 -6.32 -16.15
CA VAL A 213 16.13 -6.35 -17.42
C VAL A 213 14.89 -5.42 -17.45
N ILE A 214 14.63 -4.68 -16.37
CA ILE A 214 13.46 -3.80 -16.26
C ILE A 214 13.79 -2.45 -16.89
N ALA A 215 12.99 -2.04 -17.87
CA ALA A 215 13.18 -0.77 -18.56
C ALA A 215 12.98 0.43 -17.61
N PRO A 216 13.69 1.55 -17.83
CA PRO A 216 13.41 2.80 -17.12
C PRO A 216 11.93 3.19 -17.23
N GLY A 217 11.36 3.71 -16.13
CA GLY A 217 9.95 4.10 -16.08
C GLY A 217 8.96 2.96 -15.86
N VAL A 218 9.42 1.70 -15.82
CA VAL A 218 8.57 0.55 -15.47
C VAL A 218 8.68 0.27 -13.98
N TYR A 219 7.55 0.34 -13.28
CA TYR A 219 7.43 -0.21 -11.94
C TYR A 219 7.14 -1.71 -12.05
N PHE A 220 8.03 -2.54 -11.50
CA PHE A 220 7.88 -3.99 -11.52
C PHE A 220 8.04 -4.55 -10.11
N ASP A 221 7.12 -5.42 -9.71
CA ASP A 221 7.20 -6.10 -8.43
C ASP A 221 6.50 -7.47 -8.46
N SER A 222 6.73 -8.24 -7.42
CA SER A 222 6.06 -9.50 -7.15
C SER A 222 4.76 -9.24 -6.38
N VAL A 223 3.72 -10.02 -6.68
CA VAL A 223 2.56 -10.13 -5.82
C VAL A 223 2.98 -10.88 -4.57
N SER A 224 2.97 -10.17 -3.45
CA SER A 224 3.48 -10.65 -2.18
C SER A 224 2.56 -10.28 -1.02
N ARG A 225 2.72 -11.00 0.09
CA ARG A 225 2.04 -10.72 1.35
C ARG A 225 3.02 -10.74 2.50
N VAL A 226 2.92 -9.76 3.39
CA VAL A 226 3.65 -9.70 4.66
C VAL A 226 2.68 -10.05 5.78
N ARG A 227 3.05 -11.01 6.62
CA ARG A 227 2.32 -11.33 7.84
C ARG A 227 3.32 -11.48 8.97
N MET A 228 3.22 -10.61 9.96
CA MET A 228 4.09 -10.58 11.11
C MET A 228 3.26 -10.75 12.39
N PRO A 229 3.78 -11.46 13.42
CA PRO A 229 3.10 -11.57 14.70
C PRO A 229 3.17 -10.26 15.51
N THR A 230 4.27 -9.51 15.36
CA THR A 230 4.47 -8.16 15.90
C THR A 230 5.15 -7.31 14.83
N VAL A 231 4.95 -5.99 14.88
CA VAL A 231 5.55 -5.04 13.94
C VAL A 231 6.45 -4.02 14.63
N SER A 232 6.66 -4.18 15.94
CA SER A 232 7.44 -3.26 16.78
C SER A 232 8.51 -4.02 17.55
N SER A 233 9.65 -3.38 17.72
CA SER A 233 10.77 -3.86 18.54
C SER A 233 11.47 -2.65 19.11
N GLY A 234 11.46 -2.52 20.44
CA GLY A 234 11.97 -1.34 21.13
C GLY A 234 11.34 -0.05 20.62
N ARG A 235 12.18 0.85 20.11
CA ARG A 235 11.81 2.18 19.56
C ARG A 235 11.58 2.18 18.05
N VAL A 236 11.49 1.01 17.43
CA VAL A 236 11.21 0.87 16.00
C VAL A 236 9.87 0.16 15.77
N THR A 237 9.04 0.69 14.85
CA THR A 237 7.81 0.01 14.40
C THR A 237 7.58 0.15 12.89
N LEU A 238 6.65 -0.63 12.32
CA LEU A 238 6.32 -0.64 10.89
C LEU A 238 4.85 -0.30 10.67
N ILE A 239 4.56 0.47 9.62
CA ILE A 239 3.19 0.82 9.22
C ILE A 239 2.90 0.51 7.74
N GLY A 240 1.62 0.44 7.40
CA GLY A 240 1.17 0.20 6.02
C GLY A 240 1.76 -1.11 5.46
N ASP A 241 2.20 -1.06 4.20
CA ASP A 241 2.72 -2.24 3.51
C ASP A 241 4.04 -2.79 4.11
N ALA A 242 4.75 -2.01 4.92
CA ALA A 242 5.96 -2.47 5.59
C ALA A 242 5.66 -3.53 6.65
N GLY A 243 4.60 -3.37 7.44
CA GLY A 243 4.17 -4.36 8.45
C GLY A 243 3.07 -5.31 7.97
N TYR A 244 2.20 -4.83 7.07
CA TYR A 244 0.92 -5.47 6.75
C TYR A 244 0.64 -5.60 5.25
N GLY A 245 1.69 -5.53 4.42
CA GLY A 245 1.53 -5.47 2.97
C GLY A 245 0.77 -6.64 2.36
N SER A 246 -0.14 -6.31 1.44
CA SER A 246 -0.78 -7.28 0.53
C SER A 246 -0.98 -6.63 -0.83
N THR A 247 -0.21 -7.08 -1.83
CA THR A 247 -0.21 -6.45 -3.18
C THR A 247 -1.59 -6.46 -3.83
N LEU A 248 -2.37 -7.54 -3.62
CA LEU A 248 -3.69 -7.71 -4.22
C LEU A 248 -4.76 -7.75 -3.12
N GLY A 249 -5.69 -6.80 -3.16
CA GLY A 249 -6.78 -6.64 -2.19
C GLY A 249 -7.43 -5.25 -2.18
N GLY A 250 -6.75 -4.23 -2.73
CA GLY A 250 -7.29 -2.86 -2.83
C GLY A 250 -7.45 -2.13 -1.48
N MET A 251 -6.89 -2.68 -0.39
CA MET A 251 -7.02 -2.12 0.97
C MET A 251 -5.72 -1.48 1.51
N GLY A 252 -4.58 -1.63 0.82
CA GLY A 252 -3.28 -1.18 1.34
C GLY A 252 -3.20 0.34 1.58
N THR A 253 -3.83 1.13 0.71
CA THR A 253 -3.87 2.59 0.80
C THR A 253 -4.71 3.05 2.00
N GLY A 254 -5.91 2.52 2.15
CA GLY A 254 -6.76 2.77 3.31
C GLY A 254 -6.11 2.33 4.63
N LEU A 255 -5.50 1.15 4.65
CA LEU A 255 -4.73 0.67 5.80
C LEU A 255 -3.57 1.60 6.15
N SER A 256 -2.89 2.16 5.15
CA SER A 256 -1.77 3.09 5.34
C SER A 256 -2.20 4.37 6.06
N VAL A 257 -3.29 5.02 5.60
CA VAL A 257 -3.78 6.26 6.23
C VAL A 257 -4.35 6.00 7.63
N VAL A 258 -5.06 4.88 7.83
CA VAL A 258 -5.59 4.48 9.14
C VAL A 258 -4.47 4.15 10.12
N SER A 259 -3.45 3.41 9.66
CA SER A 259 -2.28 3.08 10.48
C SER A 259 -1.53 4.32 10.92
N ALA A 260 -1.35 5.29 10.01
CA ALA A 260 -0.70 6.57 10.31
C ALA A 260 -1.45 7.35 11.40
N TYR A 261 -2.77 7.50 11.26
CA TYR A 261 -3.61 8.19 12.24
C TYR A 261 -3.55 7.53 13.62
N VAL A 262 -3.72 6.19 13.67
CA VAL A 262 -3.73 5.46 14.94
C VAL A 262 -2.36 5.51 15.61
N LEU A 263 -1.27 5.24 14.88
CA LEU A 263 0.06 5.26 15.45
C LEU A 263 0.40 6.62 16.06
N ALA A 264 0.19 7.70 15.29
CA ALA A 264 0.49 9.05 15.76
C ALA A 264 -0.31 9.43 17.01
N GLY A 265 -1.61 9.09 17.04
CA GLY A 265 -2.46 9.33 18.20
C GLY A 265 -2.05 8.53 19.43
N GLU A 266 -1.67 7.26 19.25
CA GLU A 266 -1.15 6.44 20.35
C GLU A 266 0.18 6.95 20.88
N MET A 267 1.06 7.45 20.00
CA MET A 267 2.32 8.09 20.40
C MET A 267 2.07 9.38 21.18
N ALA A 268 1.12 10.21 20.73
CA ALA A 268 0.73 11.45 21.41
C ALA A 268 0.13 11.19 22.80
N ALA A 269 -0.62 10.10 22.97
CA ALA A 269 -1.16 9.68 24.26
C ALA A 269 -0.08 9.13 25.23
N GLY A 270 1.13 8.82 24.74
CA GLY A 270 2.25 8.33 25.54
C GLY A 270 2.10 6.88 26.02
N GLY A 271 2.96 6.49 26.97
CA GLY A 271 3.01 5.11 27.49
C GLY A 271 3.43 4.09 26.43
N ASP A 272 2.86 2.89 26.48
CA ASP A 272 3.16 1.80 25.53
C ASP A 272 2.39 1.97 24.20
N ALA A 273 2.75 3.02 23.45
CA ALA A 273 2.08 3.42 22.22
C ALA A 273 2.09 2.32 21.14
N PHE A 274 3.23 1.64 20.96
CA PHE A 274 3.39 0.62 19.94
C PHE A 274 2.55 -0.63 20.22
N ALA A 275 2.47 -1.09 21.48
CA ALA A 275 1.60 -2.21 21.82
C ALA A 275 0.12 -1.89 21.57
N ARG A 276 -0.33 -0.66 21.91
CA ARG A 276 -1.72 -0.24 21.66
C ARG A 276 -2.03 -0.09 20.18
N TYR A 277 -1.09 0.48 19.41
CA TYR A 277 -1.15 0.51 17.95
C TYR A 277 -1.32 -0.91 17.37
N GLU A 278 -0.49 -1.86 17.79
CA GLU A 278 -0.57 -3.24 17.30
C GLU A 278 -1.86 -3.95 17.67
N ALA A 279 -2.32 -3.77 18.91
CA ALA A 279 -3.56 -4.36 19.40
C ALA A 279 -4.77 -3.89 18.58
N LEU A 280 -4.76 -2.63 18.15
CA LEU A 280 -5.85 -2.02 17.40
C LEU A 280 -5.75 -2.30 15.89
N ILE A 281 -4.58 -2.11 15.28
CA ILE A 281 -4.38 -2.25 13.83
C ILE A 281 -4.18 -3.70 13.40
N GLY A 282 -3.57 -4.55 14.23
CA GLY A 282 -3.26 -5.94 13.87
C GLY A 282 -4.49 -6.74 13.38
N PRO A 283 -5.61 -6.78 14.11
CA PRO A 283 -6.84 -7.45 13.67
C PRO A 283 -7.42 -6.84 12.39
N TYR A 284 -7.45 -5.51 12.31
CA TYR A 284 -7.95 -4.74 11.17
C TYR A 284 -7.17 -5.04 9.89
N ALA A 285 -5.84 -5.00 9.98
CA ALA A 285 -4.93 -5.31 8.89
C ALA A 285 -5.11 -6.74 8.39
N ARG A 286 -5.20 -7.73 9.30
CA ARG A 286 -5.43 -9.14 8.93
C ARG A 286 -6.76 -9.35 8.20
N GLY A 287 -7.82 -8.65 8.61
CA GLY A 287 -9.11 -8.68 7.91
C GLY A 287 -9.07 -8.08 6.51
N SER A 288 -8.11 -7.20 6.24
CA SER A 288 -7.92 -6.51 4.96
C SER A 288 -7.03 -7.28 3.96
N GLN A 289 -6.36 -8.37 4.38
CA GLN A 289 -5.43 -9.13 3.54
C GLN A 289 -6.12 -10.26 2.75
N GLY A 290 -6.47 -10.00 1.48
CA GLY A 290 -7.07 -10.97 0.55
C GLY A 290 -6.05 -11.73 -0.32
N ASN A 291 -6.48 -12.80 -1.01
CA ASN A 291 -5.66 -13.58 -1.96
C ASN A 291 -6.19 -13.51 -3.41
N ALA A 292 -6.06 -12.35 -4.09
CA ALA A 292 -6.67 -12.16 -5.42
C ALA A 292 -5.85 -12.67 -6.63
N GLY A 293 -4.62 -13.15 -6.44
CA GLY A 293 -3.73 -13.53 -7.56
C GLY A 293 -4.24 -14.72 -8.38
N LEU A 294 -4.75 -15.77 -7.73
CA LEU A 294 -5.31 -16.96 -8.39
C LEU A 294 -6.54 -16.64 -9.25
N PHE A 295 -7.19 -15.52 -8.94
CA PHE A 295 -8.47 -15.11 -9.49
C PHE A 295 -8.30 -14.23 -10.74
N LEU A 296 -7.32 -13.32 -10.74
CA LEU A 296 -7.11 -12.40 -11.86
C LEU A 296 -6.43 -13.05 -13.07
N ALA A 297 -5.39 -13.87 -12.87
CA ALA A 297 -4.64 -14.53 -13.96
C ALA A 297 -4.56 -16.07 -13.82
N PRO A 298 -5.68 -16.80 -14.00
CA PRO A 298 -5.67 -18.26 -13.89
C PRO A 298 -4.68 -18.91 -14.88
N ALA A 299 -3.91 -19.89 -14.41
CA ALA A 299 -2.88 -20.56 -15.21
C ALA A 299 -3.43 -21.48 -16.31
N THR A 300 -4.73 -21.79 -16.30
CA THR A 300 -5.35 -22.78 -17.19
C THR A 300 -6.57 -22.19 -17.90
N LYS A 301 -6.86 -22.71 -19.11
CA LYS A 301 -8.08 -22.34 -19.86
C LYS A 301 -9.35 -22.63 -19.06
N LEU A 302 -9.38 -23.73 -18.31
CA LEU A 302 -10.50 -24.09 -17.44
C LEU A 302 -10.65 -23.08 -16.29
N GLY A 303 -9.54 -22.66 -15.66
CA GLY A 303 -9.56 -21.64 -14.61
C GLY A 303 -10.05 -20.29 -15.13
N MET A 304 -9.63 -19.89 -16.34
CA MET A 304 -10.16 -18.68 -16.99
C MET A 304 -11.66 -18.81 -17.27
N TRP A 305 -12.13 -19.95 -17.78
CA TRP A 305 -13.54 -20.19 -18.00
C TRP A 305 -14.35 -20.10 -16.70
N LEU A 306 -13.85 -20.68 -15.59
CA LEU A 306 -14.51 -20.60 -14.29
C LEU A 306 -14.61 -19.16 -13.77
N ARG A 307 -13.51 -18.39 -13.84
CA ARG A 307 -13.48 -16.96 -13.52
C ARG A 307 -14.51 -16.18 -14.35
N ASP A 308 -14.51 -16.38 -15.67
CA ASP A 308 -15.40 -15.69 -16.60
C ASP A 308 -16.88 -15.99 -16.30
N ARG A 309 -17.21 -17.25 -15.98
CA ARG A 309 -18.57 -17.64 -15.56
C ARG A 309 -19.00 -16.97 -14.27
N MET A 310 -18.09 -16.89 -13.30
CA MET A 310 -18.37 -16.26 -12.02
C MET A 310 -18.52 -14.73 -12.16
N PHE A 311 -17.73 -14.05 -13.01
CA PHE A 311 -17.96 -12.64 -13.36
C PHE A 311 -19.32 -12.40 -13.99
N GLY A 312 -19.78 -13.28 -14.88
CA GLY A 312 -21.13 -13.19 -15.43
C GLY A 312 -22.28 -13.42 -14.43
N LEU A 313 -22.00 -14.01 -13.26
CA LEU A 313 -22.98 -14.25 -12.20
C LEU A 313 -22.99 -13.16 -11.12
N LEU A 314 -21.86 -12.48 -10.88
CA LEU A 314 -21.73 -11.45 -9.84
C LEU A 314 -22.78 -10.32 -9.91
N PRO A 315 -23.11 -9.73 -11.08
CA PRO A 315 -24.16 -8.72 -11.18
C PRO A 315 -25.55 -9.21 -10.71
N LYS A 316 -25.78 -10.53 -10.72
CA LYS A 316 -27.03 -11.15 -10.29
C LYS A 316 -27.08 -11.42 -8.79
N MET A 317 -25.98 -11.17 -8.08
CA MET A 317 -25.84 -11.41 -6.63
C MET A 317 -25.41 -10.14 -5.87
N PRO A 318 -26.19 -9.04 -5.94
CA PRO A 318 -25.77 -7.72 -5.43
C PRO A 318 -25.52 -7.67 -3.90
N LYS A 319 -26.05 -8.64 -3.13
CA LYS A 319 -25.83 -8.71 -1.68
C LYS A 319 -24.43 -9.22 -1.30
N ILE A 320 -23.78 -10.02 -2.14
CA ILE A 320 -22.43 -10.55 -1.86
C ILE A 320 -21.38 -9.44 -1.95
N ALA A 321 -21.52 -8.52 -2.91
CA ALA A 321 -20.62 -7.38 -3.09
C ALA A 321 -20.52 -6.48 -1.84
N ARG A 322 -21.65 -6.28 -1.15
CA ARG A 322 -21.74 -5.39 0.03
C ARG A 322 -21.27 -6.04 1.34
N MET A 323 -21.17 -7.37 1.41
CA MET A 323 -20.88 -8.08 2.65
C MET A 323 -19.39 -8.07 3.01
N ASP A 324 -18.49 -8.16 2.03
CA ASP A 324 -17.03 -8.08 2.26
C ASP A 324 -16.58 -6.66 2.65
N LEU A 325 -17.23 -5.63 2.12
CA LEU A 325 -16.90 -4.22 2.39
C LEU A 325 -17.11 -3.81 3.85
N ARG A 326 -18.18 -4.28 4.52
CA ARG A 326 -18.49 -3.89 5.91
C ARG A 326 -17.62 -4.60 6.95
N ALA A 327 -17.26 -5.86 6.70
CA ALA A 327 -16.45 -6.63 7.64
C ALA A 327 -14.97 -6.23 7.58
N ALA A 328 -14.45 -5.91 6.38
CA ALA A 328 -13.06 -5.51 6.19
C ALA A 328 -12.73 -4.12 6.78
N THR A 329 -13.72 -3.23 6.92
CA THR A 329 -13.52 -1.86 7.43
C THR A 329 -13.89 -1.68 8.92
N ALA A 330 -14.19 -2.76 9.65
CA ALA A 330 -14.71 -2.65 11.02
C ALA A 330 -13.59 -2.39 12.05
N ILE A 331 -13.13 -1.15 12.13
CA ILE A 331 -12.27 -0.65 13.21
C ILE A 331 -12.96 0.57 13.86
N LYS A 332 -13.03 0.58 15.19
CA LYS A 332 -13.50 1.74 15.93
C LYS A 332 -12.32 2.69 16.11
N LEU A 333 -12.30 3.78 15.35
CA LEU A 333 -11.25 4.79 15.43
C LEU A 333 -11.34 5.56 16.76
N PRO A 334 -10.27 5.59 17.57
CA PRO A 334 -10.20 6.47 18.72
C PRO A 334 -10.22 7.94 18.30
N ASN A 335 -10.58 8.82 19.24
CA ASN A 335 -10.54 10.26 19.01
C ASN A 335 -9.30 10.86 19.67
N TYR A 336 -8.34 11.30 18.86
CA TYR A 336 -7.09 11.92 19.31
C TYR A 336 -7.05 13.42 19.03
N ALA A 337 -7.90 13.88 18.09
CA ALA A 337 -8.09 15.26 17.67
C ALA A 337 -9.50 15.41 17.08
#